data_AF-A0A2D6ACB2-F1
#
_entry.id   AF-A0A2D6ACB2-F1
#
_cell.length_a   1.000
_cell.length_b   1.000
_cell.length_c   1.000
_cell.angle_alpha   90.00
_cell.angle_beta   90.00
_cell.angle_gamma   90.00
#
_symmetry.space_group_name_H-M   'P 1'
#
loop_
_entity.id
_entity.type
_entity.pdbx_description
1 polymer ?
#
loop_
_entity_poly.entity_id
_entity_poly.type
_entity_poly.pdbx_seq_one_letter_code
_entity_poly.pdbx_strand_id
1 'polypeptide(L)'
;MSGLLDKAKASKTDADEATSPKEVVNTPDKVNSSSKDTLVAAVASPTQNPELARNLNIAGWAGILLGGILALQGGSMGLLVVSAVLVVGIGLLVQSERLAEGDMNMVKLGISIFLAVIVAAGPYAALVLIPSDSSLALTEIQVNEDSDELTFYVRGSFSSATATITLTGESVWSDTLSLTNDRAKFKAPLTAFFDGNAQNYQLSSMKSYMIEVTSSDDQTTSAEITPELMNREVLDSGARISEVLKTQTSGSSSETTVDGVIVESIMGLFSPDERTQDNGEHTMTNLKLIPIASDYTMQLRVKYQGSTEYSSPIISVDGLDATWTSTVGGSKSGKTNGWLGLPGTATDALNTEYLQRDSFYQGSGCYTFEIVVTNEYYSGMTDSDSSATGIIVSENSWDLNFDGNSDQRTMEVC
;
A
#
# COMPACT_ATOMS: atom_id res chain seq x y z
N MET A 1 -1.37 -57.02 -23.16
CA MET A 1 -0.65 -58.23 -22.65
C MET A 1 0.41 -57.76 -21.65
N SER A 2 1.14 -58.68 -21.02
CA SER A 2 2.32 -58.45 -20.18
C SER A 2 3.36 -57.53 -20.86
N GLY A 3 4.32 -56.90 -20.17
CA GLY A 3 4.72 -57.00 -18.75
C GLY A 3 6.22 -57.29 -18.61
N LEU A 4 6.81 -56.95 -17.44
CA LEU A 4 8.26 -56.75 -17.19
C LEU A 4 8.80 -55.44 -17.81
N LEU A 5 9.45 -54.52 -17.08
CA LEU A 5 10.71 -54.58 -16.30
C LEU A 5 11.94 -54.70 -17.25
N ASP A 6 13.05 -53.96 -17.08
CA ASP A 6 13.64 -53.36 -15.87
C ASP A 6 14.61 -52.18 -16.19
N LYS A 7 15.11 -51.48 -15.15
CA LYS A 7 16.35 -50.65 -15.06
C LYS A 7 16.34 -49.14 -15.39
N ALA A 8 16.04 -48.39 -14.31
CA ALA A 8 16.99 -47.53 -13.58
C ALA A 8 17.11 -46.02 -13.86
N LYS A 9 16.79 -45.25 -12.79
CA LYS A 9 17.28 -43.90 -12.39
C LYS A 9 17.02 -42.70 -13.33
N ALA A 10 16.44 -41.58 -12.88
CA ALA A 10 15.81 -41.31 -11.57
C ALA A 10 14.79 -40.15 -11.63
N SER A 11 13.72 -40.28 -10.86
CA SER A 11 12.78 -39.27 -10.34
C SER A 11 12.33 -38.09 -11.22
N LYS A 12 11.05 -38.14 -11.61
CA LYS A 12 10.15 -36.97 -11.71
C LYS A 12 8.89 -37.27 -10.90
N THR A 13 8.47 -36.35 -10.04
CA THR A 13 7.05 -36.07 -9.77
C THR A 13 6.93 -34.63 -9.29
N ASP A 14 6.02 -33.86 -9.88
CA ASP A 14 5.57 -32.57 -9.38
C ASP A 14 4.36 -32.79 -8.44
N ALA A 15 4.28 -32.03 -7.35
CA ALA A 15 3.08 -31.93 -6.50
C ALA A 15 3.13 -30.66 -5.65
N ASP A 16 1.97 -30.03 -5.45
CA ASP A 16 1.75 -28.82 -4.67
C ASP A 16 1.72 -29.05 -3.14
N GLU A 17 1.38 -27.98 -2.42
CA GLU A 17 0.99 -27.89 -1.01
C GLU A 17 2.09 -28.03 0.05
N ALA A 18 2.49 -26.86 0.55
CA ALA A 18 2.23 -26.40 1.92
C ALA A 18 2.59 -27.27 3.15
N THR A 19 2.95 -26.55 4.22
CA THR A 19 3.05 -27.00 5.62
C THR A 19 4.31 -27.81 5.98
N SER A 20 4.84 -27.52 7.17
CA SER A 20 6.00 -28.15 7.79
C SER A 20 5.84 -29.65 8.08
N PRO A 21 6.85 -30.47 7.73
CA PRO A 21 7.17 -31.70 8.46
C PRO A 21 8.69 -31.93 8.68
N LYS A 22 9.21 -32.79 9.56
CA LYS A 22 8.76 -33.53 10.77
C LYS A 22 10.07 -34.00 11.48
N GLU A 23 10.15 -34.40 12.76
CA GLU A 23 9.69 -35.70 13.34
C GLU A 23 10.17 -36.93 12.53
N VAL A 24 10.62 -38.08 13.07
CA VAL A 24 10.88 -38.58 14.45
C VAL A 24 12.34 -39.13 14.45
N VAL A 25 12.95 -39.97 15.31
CA VAL A 25 12.67 -40.86 16.48
C VAL A 25 13.98 -40.88 17.35
N ASN A 26 14.18 -41.52 18.51
CA ASN A 26 13.62 -42.74 19.12
C ASN A 26 13.45 -42.59 20.66
N THR A 27 12.35 -43.14 21.19
CA THR A 27 12.21 -43.61 22.58
C THR A 27 12.90 -44.99 22.74
N PRO A 28 13.29 -45.46 23.96
CA PRO A 28 12.31 -45.83 24.99
C PRO A 28 12.69 -45.56 26.48
N ASP A 29 11.63 -45.42 27.28
CA ASP A 29 11.43 -45.88 28.67
C ASP A 29 12.49 -45.69 29.78
N LYS A 30 12.32 -44.60 30.54
CA LYS A 30 11.65 -44.60 31.87
C LYS A 30 12.01 -45.73 32.87
N VAL A 31 12.79 -45.39 33.91
CA VAL A 31 12.77 -46.07 35.23
C VAL A 31 12.80 -45.04 36.38
N ASN A 32 12.19 -45.40 37.52
CA ASN A 32 11.85 -44.54 38.65
C ASN A 32 13.00 -44.00 39.51
N SER A 33 12.73 -42.80 40.05
CA SER A 33 13.20 -42.20 41.32
C SER A 33 13.68 -43.12 42.46
N SER A 34 14.66 -42.64 43.24
CA SER A 34 14.47 -42.45 44.71
C SER A 34 15.58 -41.64 45.44
N SER A 35 15.14 -40.62 46.17
CA SER A 35 15.49 -40.25 47.56
C SER A 35 16.93 -40.31 48.14
N LYS A 36 17.37 -39.12 48.61
CA LYS A 36 17.99 -38.80 49.93
C LYS A 36 19.51 -38.93 50.21
N ASP A 37 20.09 -37.72 50.35
CA ASP A 37 20.74 -37.15 51.56
C ASP A 37 22.28 -37.10 51.77
N THR A 38 22.71 -35.91 52.22
CA THR A 38 23.89 -35.55 53.03
C THR A 38 25.31 -35.41 52.40
N LEU A 39 25.65 -34.14 52.10
CA LEU A 39 26.90 -33.39 52.40
C LEU A 39 28.29 -34.10 52.37
N VAL A 40 29.25 -33.48 51.65
CA VAL A 40 30.25 -32.53 52.19
C VAL A 40 30.86 -31.73 51.02
N ALA A 41 31.41 -30.54 51.30
CA ALA A 41 31.76 -29.54 50.28
C ALA A 41 33.06 -29.81 49.48
N ALA A 42 33.06 -29.35 48.23
CA ALA A 42 34.25 -28.99 47.46
C ALA A 42 34.10 -27.54 46.96
N VAL A 43 35.20 -26.80 46.83
CA VAL A 43 35.17 -25.41 46.35
C VAL A 43 34.86 -25.40 44.86
N ALA A 44 33.65 -25.00 44.49
CA ALA A 44 33.24 -24.84 43.11
C ALA A 44 33.63 -23.43 42.59
N SER A 45 34.25 -23.39 41.41
CA SER A 45 34.17 -22.24 40.49
C SER A 45 32.71 -21.81 40.32
N PRO A 46 32.41 -20.53 40.00
CA PRO A 46 31.03 -20.05 39.90
C PRO A 46 30.20 -20.96 38.99
N THR A 47 29.29 -21.72 39.59
CA THR A 47 28.46 -22.68 38.87
C THR A 47 27.48 -21.92 38.00
N GLN A 48 27.87 -21.66 36.75
CA GLN A 48 26.95 -21.22 35.70
C GLN A 48 25.75 -22.16 35.72
N ASN A 49 24.60 -21.62 36.10
CA ASN A 49 23.38 -22.38 36.29
C ASN A 49 22.43 -21.97 35.14
N PRO A 50 22.59 -22.56 33.95
CA PRO A 50 21.85 -22.12 32.76
C PRO A 50 20.35 -22.29 32.92
N GLU A 51 19.89 -23.24 33.74
CA GLU A 51 18.47 -23.40 34.05
C GLU A 51 17.94 -22.26 34.92
N LEU A 52 18.65 -21.90 35.99
CA LEU A 52 18.24 -20.79 36.84
C LEU A 52 18.37 -19.44 36.12
N ALA A 53 19.41 -19.25 35.31
CA ALA A 53 19.56 -18.08 34.44
C ALA A 53 18.41 -17.97 33.43
N ARG A 54 18.08 -19.05 32.70
CA ARG A 54 16.92 -19.11 31.78
C ARG A 54 15.62 -18.80 32.51
N ASN A 55 15.41 -19.35 33.70
CA ASN A 55 14.20 -19.14 34.48
C ASN A 55 14.09 -17.68 34.98
N LEU A 56 15.20 -17.05 35.39
CA LEU A 56 15.22 -15.61 35.72
C LEU A 56 14.96 -14.73 34.49
N ASN A 57 15.46 -15.11 33.31
CA ASN A 57 15.24 -14.36 32.08
C ASN A 57 13.75 -14.37 31.68
N ILE A 58 13.11 -15.55 31.72
CA ILE A 58 11.67 -15.72 31.50
C ILE A 58 10.86 -14.94 32.54
N ALA A 59 11.24 -15.01 33.83
CA ALA A 59 10.57 -14.27 34.90
C ALA A 59 10.72 -12.74 34.76
N GLY A 60 11.86 -12.26 34.27
CA GLY A 60 12.10 -10.84 33.97
C GLY A 60 11.18 -10.33 32.87
N TRP A 61 11.08 -11.04 31.75
CA TRP A 61 10.15 -10.70 30.66
C TRP A 61 8.68 -10.82 31.06
N ALA A 62 8.30 -11.86 31.82
CA ALA A 62 6.95 -11.97 32.37
C ALA A 62 6.61 -10.80 33.32
N GLY A 63 7.57 -10.34 34.12
CA GLY A 63 7.43 -9.14 34.96
C GLY A 63 7.25 -7.87 34.14
N ILE A 64 8.02 -7.68 33.06
CA ILE A 64 7.88 -6.52 32.16
C ILE A 64 6.52 -6.51 31.46
N LEU A 65 6.04 -7.68 30.98
CA LEU A 65 4.70 -7.81 30.38
C LEU A 65 3.58 -7.52 31.40
N LEU A 66 3.70 -8.01 32.64
CA LEU A 66 2.78 -7.66 33.73
C LEU A 66 2.82 -6.16 34.04
N GLY A 67 3.99 -5.53 34.01
CA GLY A 67 4.13 -4.07 34.14
C GLY A 67 3.40 -3.31 33.03
N GLY A 68 3.54 -3.74 31.77
CA GLY A 68 2.81 -3.16 30.63
C GLY A 68 1.29 -3.32 30.73
N ILE A 69 0.81 -4.48 31.17
CA ILE A 69 -0.63 -4.73 31.39
C ILE A 69 -1.18 -3.88 32.56
N LEU A 70 -0.42 -3.70 33.63
CA LEU A 70 -0.80 -2.84 34.75
C LEU A 70 -0.76 -1.34 34.39
N ALA A 71 0.12 -0.93 33.46
CA ALA A 71 0.14 0.44 32.95
C ALA A 71 -1.18 0.84 32.25
N LEU A 72 -1.82 -0.11 31.56
CA LEU A 72 -3.12 0.07 30.91
C LEU A 72 -4.30 0.27 31.89
N GLN A 73 -4.14 -0.02 33.19
CA GLN A 73 -5.21 0.12 34.19
C GLN A 73 -5.32 1.53 34.78
N GLY A 74 -4.33 2.39 34.55
CA GLY A 74 -4.37 3.81 34.91
C GLY A 74 -4.23 4.13 36.42
N GLY A 75 -4.37 5.43 36.74
CA GLY A 75 -4.32 5.95 38.11
C GLY A 75 -2.91 6.17 38.68
N SER A 76 -2.80 7.11 39.64
CA SER A 76 -1.52 7.54 40.23
C SER A 76 -0.80 6.46 41.04
N MET A 77 -1.53 5.55 41.69
CA MET A 77 -0.95 4.35 42.31
C MET A 77 -0.45 3.33 41.28
N GLY A 78 -1.04 3.29 40.08
CA GLY A 78 -0.62 2.41 38.99
C GLY A 78 0.83 2.66 38.61
N LEU A 79 1.24 3.92 38.43
CA LEU A 79 2.61 4.28 38.04
C LEU A 79 3.66 3.85 39.08
N LEU A 80 3.36 3.91 40.38
CA LEU A 80 4.24 3.41 41.44
C LEU A 80 4.37 1.89 41.42
N VAL A 81 3.26 1.16 41.21
CA VAL A 81 3.25 -0.30 41.10
C VAL A 81 3.99 -0.77 39.83
N VAL A 82 3.73 -0.14 38.69
CA VAL A 82 4.43 -0.42 37.42
C VAL A 82 5.93 -0.15 37.55
N SER A 83 6.32 0.96 38.19
CA SER A 83 7.74 1.26 38.44
C SER A 83 8.42 0.18 39.29
N ALA A 84 7.76 -0.28 40.36
CA ALA A 84 8.28 -1.35 41.21
C ALA A 84 8.40 -2.70 40.46
N VAL A 85 7.38 -3.07 39.69
CA VAL A 85 7.36 -4.29 38.87
C VAL A 85 8.43 -4.25 37.78
N LEU A 86 8.63 -3.11 37.13
CA LEU A 86 9.66 -2.93 36.09
C LEU A 86 11.08 -2.97 36.67
N VAL A 87 11.32 -2.36 37.84
CA VAL A 87 12.62 -2.48 38.55
C VAL A 87 12.92 -3.93 38.94
N VAL A 88 11.92 -4.69 39.37
CA VAL A 88 12.07 -6.13 39.64
C VAL A 88 12.34 -6.92 38.35
N GLY A 89 11.58 -6.66 37.27
CA GLY A 89 11.76 -7.31 35.97
C GLY A 89 13.16 -7.10 35.39
N ILE A 90 13.64 -5.85 35.37
CA ILE A 90 15.00 -5.50 34.94
C ILE A 90 16.05 -6.13 35.87
N GLY A 91 15.81 -6.12 37.20
CA GLY A 91 16.70 -6.77 38.16
C GLY A 91 16.86 -8.29 37.91
N LEU A 92 15.78 -8.96 37.53
CA LEU A 92 15.80 -10.38 37.14
C LEU A 92 16.56 -10.59 35.82
N LEU A 93 16.41 -9.71 34.82
CA LEU A 93 17.19 -9.76 33.58
C LEU A 93 18.69 -9.57 33.85
N VAL A 94 19.09 -8.54 34.60
CA VAL A 94 20.51 -8.29 35.00
C VAL A 94 21.12 -9.51 35.68
N GLN A 95 20.38 -10.12 36.61
CA GLN A 95 20.86 -11.30 37.34
C GLN A 95 20.85 -12.57 36.45
N SER A 96 19.98 -12.65 35.44
CA SER A 96 20.01 -13.74 34.46
C SER A 96 21.29 -13.75 33.63
N GLU A 97 21.73 -12.60 33.12
CA GLU A 97 22.94 -12.51 32.28
C GLU A 97 24.21 -12.78 33.09
N ARG A 98 24.30 -12.22 34.32
CA ARG A 98 25.40 -12.49 35.26
C ARG A 98 25.56 -13.97 35.61
N LEU A 99 24.47 -14.74 35.63
CA LEU A 99 24.48 -16.17 35.93
C LEU A 99 24.65 -17.07 34.70
N ALA A 100 24.39 -16.55 33.50
CA ALA A 100 24.59 -17.25 32.23
C ALA A 100 26.03 -17.06 31.71
N GLU A 101 26.46 -15.82 31.53
CA GLU A 101 27.67 -15.47 30.76
C GLU A 101 28.87 -15.14 31.68
N GLY A 102 28.64 -14.85 32.96
CA GLY A 102 29.68 -14.62 33.98
C GLY A 102 30.34 -13.24 33.92
N ASP A 103 30.48 -12.67 32.72
CA ASP A 103 30.76 -11.25 32.49
C ASP A 103 29.55 -10.58 31.82
N MET A 104 29.37 -9.27 31.98
CA MET A 104 28.10 -8.58 31.74
C MET A 104 28.13 -7.76 30.44
N ASN A 105 27.47 -8.26 29.39
CA ASN A 105 27.34 -7.57 28.10
C ASN A 105 26.47 -6.30 28.21
N MET A 106 27.11 -5.17 28.53
CA MET A 106 26.44 -3.88 28.71
C MET A 106 25.61 -3.41 27.50
N VAL A 107 25.97 -3.82 26.28
CA VAL A 107 25.22 -3.44 25.06
C VAL A 107 23.89 -4.18 25.00
N LYS A 108 23.91 -5.51 25.21
CA LYS A 108 22.73 -6.38 25.25
C LYS A 108 21.79 -6.01 26.40
N LEU A 109 22.35 -5.71 27.57
CA LEU A 109 21.60 -5.20 28.72
C LEU A 109 20.98 -3.82 28.44
N GLY A 110 21.75 -2.89 27.85
CA GLY A 110 21.28 -1.54 27.51
C GLY A 110 20.10 -1.56 26.54
N ILE A 111 20.18 -2.38 25.47
CA ILE A 111 19.08 -2.61 24.53
C ILE A 111 17.85 -3.18 25.26
N SER A 112 18.05 -4.16 26.14
CA SER A 112 16.95 -4.80 26.89
C SER A 112 16.24 -3.83 27.84
N ILE A 113 16.99 -2.96 28.52
CA ILE A 113 16.45 -1.89 29.38
C ILE A 113 15.70 -0.85 28.55
N PHE A 114 16.26 -0.43 27.41
CA PHE A 114 15.61 0.53 26.50
C PHE A 114 14.28 -0.01 25.97
N LEU A 115 14.22 -1.29 25.57
CA LEU A 115 12.98 -1.95 25.16
C LEU A 115 11.95 -2.01 26.30
N ALA A 116 12.39 -2.38 27.52
CA ALA A 116 11.50 -2.44 28.69
C ALA A 116 10.92 -1.06 29.05
N VAL A 117 11.71 0.01 28.92
CA VAL A 117 11.25 1.39 29.11
C VAL A 117 10.22 1.77 28.03
N ILE A 118 10.45 1.45 26.75
CA ILE A 118 9.46 1.71 25.69
C ILE A 118 8.16 0.96 25.94
N VAL A 119 8.21 -0.33 26.29
CA VAL A 119 7.02 -1.17 26.53
C VAL A 119 6.18 -0.65 27.72
N ALA A 120 6.82 -0.14 28.77
CA ALA A 120 6.11 0.40 29.93
C ALA A 120 5.70 1.88 29.79
N ALA A 121 6.47 2.69 29.06
CA ALA A 121 6.19 4.10 28.86
C ALA A 121 5.23 4.37 27.70
N GLY A 122 5.17 3.51 26.67
CA GLY A 122 4.27 3.66 25.52
C GLY A 122 2.80 3.89 25.88
N PRO A 123 2.19 3.09 26.78
CA PRO A 123 0.84 3.34 27.28
C PRO A 123 0.68 4.72 27.95
N TYR A 124 1.69 5.18 28.70
CA TYR A 124 1.66 6.49 29.35
C TYR A 124 1.93 7.65 28.40
N ALA A 125 2.71 7.45 27.33
CA ALA A 125 2.93 8.47 26.30
C ALA A 125 1.61 8.79 25.57
N ALA A 126 0.80 7.78 25.25
CA ALA A 126 -0.55 7.97 24.73
C ALA A 126 -1.46 8.73 25.72
N LEU A 127 -1.40 8.39 27.02
CA LEU A 127 -2.18 9.05 28.07
C LEU A 127 -1.68 10.47 28.45
N VAL A 128 -0.49 10.86 28.01
CA VAL A 128 0.04 12.24 28.17
C VAL A 128 -0.29 13.10 26.95
N LEU A 129 -0.50 12.49 25.78
CA LEU A 129 -0.93 13.16 24.55
C LEU A 129 -2.47 13.29 24.43
N ILE A 130 -3.24 12.50 25.19
CA ILE A 130 -4.70 12.61 25.29
C ILE A 130 -5.07 13.29 26.62
N PRO A 131 -5.55 14.55 26.63
CA PRO A 131 -5.99 15.20 27.86
C PRO A 131 -7.19 14.48 28.48
N SER A 132 -6.99 13.96 29.71
CA SER A 132 -7.98 13.17 30.46
C SER A 132 -9.32 13.89 30.73
N ASP A 133 -9.35 15.21 30.58
CA ASP A 133 -10.48 16.10 30.89
C ASP A 133 -11.20 16.65 29.63
N SER A 134 -10.81 16.20 28.43
CA SER A 134 -11.44 16.68 27.19
C SER A 134 -12.80 16.01 26.96
N SER A 135 -13.86 16.80 26.98
CA SER A 135 -15.19 16.38 26.53
C SER A 135 -15.28 16.32 25.00
N LEU A 136 -14.35 17.00 24.33
CA LEU A 136 -14.18 17.10 22.89
C LEU A 136 -13.47 15.88 22.31
N ALA A 137 -14.16 15.18 21.41
CA ALA A 137 -13.62 14.08 20.62
C ALA A 137 -13.88 14.28 19.12
N LEU A 138 -12.87 13.98 18.31
CA LEU A 138 -12.95 13.92 16.85
C LEU A 138 -12.99 12.45 16.42
N THR A 139 -13.94 12.09 15.55
CA THR A 139 -14.28 10.70 15.21
C THR A 139 -14.72 10.56 13.76
N GLU A 140 -14.67 9.33 13.22
CA GLU A 140 -15.30 8.98 11.93
C GLU A 140 -14.83 9.85 10.74
N ILE A 141 -13.52 10.14 10.67
CA ILE A 141 -12.90 10.84 9.54
C ILE A 141 -12.90 9.92 8.32
N GLN A 142 -13.67 10.28 7.29
CA GLN A 142 -13.88 9.50 6.06
C GLN A 142 -14.12 10.43 4.88
N VAL A 143 -13.63 10.09 3.68
CA VAL A 143 -14.10 10.69 2.43
C VAL A 143 -15.40 9.99 2.02
N ASN A 144 -16.37 10.76 1.52
CA ASN A 144 -17.59 10.25 0.92
C ASN A 144 -17.53 10.48 -0.59
N GLU A 145 -17.17 9.45 -1.35
CA GLU A 145 -16.97 9.52 -2.80
C GLU A 145 -18.24 9.99 -3.52
N ASP A 146 -19.42 9.45 -3.15
CA ASP A 146 -20.77 9.83 -3.63
C ASP A 146 -21.07 11.35 -3.61
N SER A 147 -20.29 12.17 -2.88
CA SER A 147 -20.52 13.60 -2.76
C SER A 147 -19.28 14.46 -2.55
N ASP A 148 -18.09 13.96 -2.90
CA ASP A 148 -16.83 14.75 -2.90
C ASP A 148 -16.51 15.49 -1.59
N GLU A 149 -16.87 14.90 -0.46
CA GLU A 149 -16.71 15.51 0.86
C GLU A 149 -15.82 14.67 1.77
N LEU A 150 -14.81 15.31 2.36
CA LEU A 150 -14.31 14.85 3.64
C LEU A 150 -15.39 15.09 4.70
N THR A 151 -15.76 14.05 5.42
CA THR A 151 -16.70 14.15 6.52
C THR A 151 -16.13 13.58 7.82
N PHE A 152 -16.48 14.21 8.93
CA PHE A 152 -16.04 13.81 10.26
C PHE A 152 -17.04 14.25 11.32
N TYR A 153 -17.01 13.59 12.48
CA TYR A 153 -17.90 13.89 13.60
C TYR A 153 -17.11 14.45 14.78
N VAL A 154 -17.50 15.66 15.19
CA VAL A 154 -17.12 16.25 16.48
C VAL A 154 -18.18 15.87 17.51
N ARG A 155 -17.73 15.43 18.68
CA ARG A 155 -18.57 14.98 19.79
C ARG A 155 -18.16 15.67 21.09
N GLY A 156 -19.11 15.93 21.97
CA GLY A 156 -18.86 16.49 23.30
C GLY A 156 -20.00 17.35 23.85
N SER A 157 -19.95 17.65 25.15
CA SER A 157 -21.02 18.31 25.91
C SER A 157 -20.85 19.82 25.99
N PHE A 158 -20.73 20.48 24.83
CA PHE A 158 -20.58 21.93 24.66
C PHE A 158 -21.48 22.45 23.53
N SER A 159 -21.62 23.77 23.38
CA SER A 159 -22.68 24.36 22.54
C SER A 159 -22.40 24.37 21.03
N SER A 160 -21.15 24.60 20.64
CA SER A 160 -20.70 24.57 19.25
C SER A 160 -19.22 24.19 19.14
N ALA A 161 -18.78 23.86 17.94
CA ALA A 161 -17.36 23.78 17.60
C ALA A 161 -17.08 24.49 16.28
N THR A 162 -15.90 25.08 16.18
CA THR A 162 -15.27 25.47 14.92
C THR A 162 -14.29 24.37 14.54
N ALA A 163 -14.41 23.85 13.33
CA ALA A 163 -13.42 22.97 12.73
C ALA A 163 -12.64 23.74 11.67
N THR A 164 -11.36 23.40 11.52
CA THR A 164 -10.44 23.96 10.54
C THR A 164 -9.67 22.80 9.92
N ILE A 165 -9.47 22.82 8.61
CA ILE A 165 -8.51 21.95 7.94
C ILE A 165 -7.27 22.79 7.65
N THR A 166 -6.13 22.36 8.14
CA THR A 166 -4.83 22.96 7.81
C THR A 166 -4.03 22.04 6.90
N LEU A 167 -3.39 22.63 5.89
CA LEU A 167 -2.51 21.97 4.95
C LEU A 167 -1.08 22.48 5.21
N THR A 168 -0.19 21.59 5.66
CA THR A 168 1.19 21.97 6.04
C THR A 168 1.24 23.13 7.09
N GLY A 169 0.17 23.28 7.88
CA GLY A 169 0.00 24.33 8.88
C GLY A 169 -0.71 25.62 8.42
N GLU A 170 -1.12 25.73 7.15
CA GLU A 170 -1.94 26.86 6.66
C GLU A 170 -3.43 26.48 6.61
N SER A 171 -4.30 27.36 7.11
CA SER A 171 -5.76 27.13 7.18
C SER A 171 -6.42 27.26 5.81
N VAL A 172 -6.70 26.13 5.16
CA VAL A 172 -7.33 26.04 3.83
C VAL A 172 -8.86 26.02 3.87
N TRP A 173 -9.48 25.51 4.94
CA TRP A 173 -10.94 25.48 5.11
C TRP A 173 -11.35 25.60 6.58
N SER A 174 -12.50 26.20 6.88
CA SER A 174 -13.08 26.22 8.23
C SER A 174 -14.60 26.39 8.21
N ASP A 175 -15.29 25.79 9.18
CA ASP A 175 -16.74 25.91 9.42
C ASP A 175 -17.06 25.86 10.93
N THR A 176 -18.21 26.39 11.35
CA THR A 176 -18.66 26.42 12.75
C THR A 176 -20.08 25.91 12.91
N LEU A 177 -20.24 24.78 13.62
CA LEU A 177 -21.53 24.11 13.80
C LEU A 177 -21.93 24.01 15.28
N SER A 178 -23.21 24.26 15.57
CA SER A 178 -23.83 23.94 16.86
C SER A 178 -24.02 22.43 17.02
N LEU A 179 -23.76 21.91 18.23
CA LEU A 179 -23.93 20.48 18.51
C LEU A 179 -25.40 20.15 18.80
N THR A 180 -25.84 18.97 18.33
CA THR A 180 -27.21 18.46 18.52
C THR A 180 -27.15 17.03 19.05
N ASN A 181 -27.53 16.85 20.32
CA ASN A 181 -27.27 15.63 21.10
C ASN A 181 -25.76 15.32 21.16
N ASP A 182 -24.99 16.27 21.70
CA ASP A 182 -23.55 16.19 21.97
C ASP A 182 -22.70 15.78 20.75
N ARG A 183 -23.15 16.16 19.54
CA ARG A 183 -22.52 15.81 18.27
C ARG A 183 -22.83 16.80 17.14
N ALA A 184 -21.85 17.04 16.26
CA ALA A 184 -22.01 17.68 14.96
C ALA A 184 -21.33 16.81 13.87
N LYS A 185 -21.87 16.81 12.64
CA LYS A 185 -21.20 16.24 11.46
C LYS A 185 -20.71 17.39 10.59
N PHE A 186 -19.41 17.49 10.40
CA PHE A 186 -18.80 18.42 9.46
C PHE A 186 -18.69 17.76 8.07
N LYS A 187 -18.69 18.62 7.06
CA LYS A 187 -18.69 18.29 5.63
C LYS A 187 -17.81 19.33 4.94
N ALA A 188 -16.59 18.94 4.56
CA ALA A 188 -15.66 19.80 3.84
C ALA A 188 -15.55 19.28 2.39
N PRO A 189 -16.05 20.02 1.37
CA PRO A 189 -15.87 19.65 -0.02
C PRO A 189 -14.38 19.57 -0.35
N LEU A 190 -13.93 18.51 -1.02
CA LEU A 190 -12.52 18.35 -1.42
C LEU A 190 -12.06 19.54 -2.28
N THR A 191 -12.93 20.02 -3.18
CA THR A 191 -12.74 21.22 -4.01
C THR A 191 -12.61 22.55 -3.23
N ALA A 192 -12.73 22.54 -1.89
CA ALA A 192 -12.51 23.71 -1.04
C ALA A 192 -11.18 23.68 -0.26
N PHE A 193 -10.45 22.56 -0.24
CA PHE A 193 -9.23 22.44 0.58
C PHE A 193 -8.14 21.51 0.02
N PHE A 194 -8.45 20.66 -0.96
CA PHE A 194 -7.46 19.78 -1.57
C PHE A 194 -6.47 20.60 -2.42
N ASP A 195 -5.19 20.37 -2.19
CA ASP A 195 -4.09 20.87 -2.99
C ASP A 195 -3.02 19.77 -3.05
N GLY A 196 -3.30 18.72 -3.81
CA GLY A 196 -2.34 17.68 -4.16
C GLY A 196 -2.04 16.60 -3.12
N ASN A 197 -1.38 15.54 -3.59
CA ASN A 197 -1.23 14.27 -2.88
C ASN A 197 -0.47 14.38 -1.55
N ALA A 198 -0.99 13.69 -0.54
CA ALA A 198 -0.35 13.58 0.76
C ALA A 198 0.93 12.71 0.71
N GLN A 199 1.04 11.75 -0.20
CA GLN A 199 2.20 10.84 -0.34
C GLN A 199 2.72 10.75 -1.78
N ASN A 200 4.00 10.38 -1.90
CA ASN A 200 4.64 10.03 -3.18
C ASN A 200 4.55 8.52 -3.52
N TYR A 201 5.14 8.12 -4.65
CA TYR A 201 5.20 6.73 -5.11
C TYR A 201 5.98 5.76 -4.18
N GLN A 202 6.65 6.25 -3.15
CA GLN A 202 7.27 5.45 -2.08
C GLN A 202 6.47 5.50 -0.76
N LEU A 203 5.20 5.92 -0.80
CA LEU A 203 4.32 6.14 0.38
C LEU A 203 4.90 7.14 1.41
N SER A 204 5.89 7.95 1.03
CA SER A 204 6.50 8.94 1.90
C SER A 204 5.69 10.24 1.87
N SER A 205 5.36 10.77 3.04
CA SER A 205 4.53 11.98 3.16
C SER A 205 5.19 13.20 2.51
N MET A 206 4.45 13.86 1.62
CA MET A 206 4.81 15.14 0.97
C MET A 206 4.01 16.30 1.56
N LYS A 207 2.70 16.10 1.80
CA LYS A 207 1.78 17.07 2.39
C LYS A 207 1.04 16.40 3.55
N SER A 208 0.81 17.15 4.62
CA SER A 208 0.02 16.69 5.78
C SER A 208 -1.24 17.56 5.87
N TYR A 209 -2.38 16.88 5.92
CA TYR A 209 -3.70 17.48 6.07
C TYR A 209 -4.19 17.19 7.49
N MET A 210 -4.32 18.24 8.30
CA MET A 210 -4.75 18.15 9.69
C MET A 210 -6.16 18.71 9.85
N ILE A 211 -7.01 18.01 10.60
CA ILE A 211 -8.25 18.60 11.14
C ILE A 211 -7.91 19.11 12.54
N GLU A 212 -8.15 20.40 12.76
CA GLU A 212 -8.08 21.08 14.06
C GLU A 212 -9.49 21.48 14.48
N VAL A 213 -9.86 21.28 15.75
CA VAL A 213 -11.20 21.58 16.26
C VAL A 213 -11.10 22.33 17.58
N THR A 214 -11.84 23.44 17.70
CA THR A 214 -11.98 24.24 18.92
C THR A 214 -13.46 24.29 19.34
N SER A 215 -13.78 23.97 20.59
CA SER A 215 -15.15 24.07 21.12
C SER A 215 -15.51 25.49 21.56
N SER A 216 -16.80 25.74 21.85
CA SER A 216 -17.29 26.98 22.48
C SER A 216 -16.72 27.25 23.89
N ASP A 217 -16.00 26.28 24.44
CA ASP A 217 -15.53 26.21 25.83
C ASP A 217 -13.99 26.12 25.86
N ASP A 218 -13.33 26.62 24.80
CA ASP A 218 -11.88 26.67 24.56
C ASP A 218 -11.14 25.31 24.64
N GLN A 219 -11.85 24.18 24.57
CA GLN A 219 -11.20 22.87 24.41
C GLN A 219 -10.74 22.68 22.96
N THR A 220 -9.54 22.16 22.76
CA THR A 220 -8.97 21.88 21.43
C THR A 220 -8.64 20.40 21.25
N THR A 221 -8.78 19.91 20.01
CA THR A 221 -8.28 18.59 19.59
C THR A 221 -7.85 18.63 18.13
N SER A 222 -7.03 17.69 17.70
CA SER A 222 -6.61 17.56 16.30
C SER A 222 -6.37 16.12 15.89
N ALA A 223 -6.46 15.83 14.59
CA ALA A 223 -6.07 14.56 14.00
C ALA A 223 -5.57 14.78 12.56
N GLU A 224 -4.59 13.99 12.14
CA GLU A 224 -4.21 13.89 10.73
C GLU A 224 -5.29 13.12 9.96
N ILE A 225 -5.64 13.60 8.76
CA ILE A 225 -6.44 12.81 7.82
C ILE A 225 -5.52 11.72 7.28
N THR A 226 -5.93 10.45 7.40
CA THR A 226 -5.18 9.29 6.88
C THR A 226 -4.63 9.58 5.48
N PRO A 227 -3.30 9.65 5.27
CA PRO A 227 -2.72 10.17 4.03
C PRO A 227 -3.21 9.47 2.76
N GLU A 228 -3.52 8.17 2.82
CA GLU A 228 -4.09 7.39 1.72
C GLU A 228 -5.42 7.96 1.20
N LEU A 229 -6.25 8.59 2.05
CA LEU A 229 -7.50 9.25 1.64
C LEU A 229 -7.26 10.57 0.87
N MET A 230 -6.06 11.14 1.02
CA MET A 230 -5.65 12.41 0.42
C MET A 230 -4.63 12.20 -0.72
N ASN A 231 -4.62 10.99 -1.31
CA ASN A 231 -3.95 10.71 -2.59
C ASN A 231 -5.03 10.64 -3.68
N ARG A 232 -5.25 11.76 -4.38
CA ARG A 232 -6.34 11.96 -5.36
C ARG A 232 -5.84 12.28 -6.78
N GLU A 233 -4.58 12.69 -6.94
CA GLU A 233 -3.98 12.97 -8.24
C GLU A 233 -3.33 11.70 -8.83
N VAL A 234 -3.72 11.33 -10.04
CA VAL A 234 -2.88 10.54 -10.94
C VAL A 234 -1.79 11.46 -11.48
N LEU A 235 -0.53 11.14 -11.19
CA LEU A 235 0.65 11.89 -11.67
C LEU A 235 1.43 11.12 -12.73
N ASP A 236 1.37 9.79 -12.72
CA ASP A 236 2.11 8.90 -13.62
C ASP A 236 1.15 8.04 -14.45
N SER A 237 1.44 7.89 -15.74
CA SER A 237 0.77 6.90 -16.60
C SER A 237 1.72 6.31 -17.65
N GLY A 238 1.39 5.12 -18.14
CA GLY A 238 2.16 4.42 -19.16
C GLY A 238 1.26 3.53 -20.02
N ALA A 239 1.80 3.06 -21.13
CA ALA A 239 1.13 2.18 -22.08
C ALA A 239 2.01 0.95 -22.38
N ARG A 240 1.37 -0.11 -22.87
CA ARG A 240 2.03 -1.22 -23.56
C ARG A 240 1.14 -1.72 -24.69
N ILE A 241 1.74 -2.37 -25.67
CA ILE A 241 1.05 -2.85 -26.87
C ILE A 241 1.39 -4.33 -27.15
N SER A 242 0.50 -5.01 -27.86
CA SER A 242 0.73 -6.39 -28.31
C SER A 242 0.07 -6.64 -29.67
N GLU A 243 0.80 -7.23 -30.61
CA GLU A 243 0.30 -7.50 -31.97
C GLU A 243 -0.86 -8.50 -31.96
N VAL A 244 -1.96 -8.14 -32.61
CA VAL A 244 -3.06 -9.05 -32.92
C VAL A 244 -2.79 -9.69 -34.28
N LEU A 245 -2.44 -10.97 -34.28
CA LEU A 245 -2.10 -11.72 -35.48
C LEU A 245 -3.30 -12.47 -36.06
N LYS A 246 -3.41 -12.46 -37.38
CA LYS A 246 -4.52 -13.08 -38.14
C LYS A 246 -3.97 -13.96 -39.24
N THR A 247 -4.33 -15.24 -39.18
CA THR A 247 -3.92 -16.23 -40.18
C THR A 247 -5.05 -16.52 -41.14
N GLN A 248 -4.83 -16.27 -42.42
CA GLN A 248 -5.75 -16.62 -43.50
C GLN A 248 -5.20 -17.82 -44.28
N THR A 249 -6.03 -18.83 -44.53
CA THR A 249 -5.64 -20.02 -45.29
C THR A 249 -6.43 -20.08 -46.58
N SER A 250 -5.72 -20.04 -47.71
CA SER A 250 -6.29 -20.16 -49.06
C SER A 250 -5.65 -21.35 -49.77
N GLY A 251 -6.45 -22.37 -50.10
CA GLY A 251 -5.96 -23.61 -50.68
C GLY A 251 -4.98 -24.35 -49.76
N SER A 252 -3.72 -24.43 -50.17
CA SER A 252 -2.61 -25.06 -49.42
C SER A 252 -1.60 -24.05 -48.86
N SER A 253 -1.91 -22.75 -48.89
CA SER A 253 -1.07 -21.68 -48.35
C SER A 253 -1.78 -20.99 -47.19
N SER A 254 -1.05 -20.76 -46.10
CA SER A 254 -1.47 -19.95 -44.97
C SER A 254 -0.55 -18.73 -44.86
N GLU A 255 -1.15 -17.57 -44.63
CA GLU A 255 -0.48 -16.27 -44.50
C GLU A 255 -0.90 -15.64 -43.17
N THR A 256 0.06 -15.12 -42.39
CA THR A 256 -0.18 -14.52 -41.08
C THR A 256 0.25 -13.07 -41.08
N THR A 257 -0.71 -12.16 -40.92
CA THR A 257 -0.52 -10.70 -40.92
C THR A 257 -0.88 -10.10 -39.56
N VAL A 258 -0.42 -8.87 -39.29
CA VAL A 258 -0.88 -8.06 -38.16
C VAL A 258 -2.22 -7.40 -38.53
N ASP A 259 -3.27 -7.69 -37.77
CA ASP A 259 -4.63 -7.11 -37.93
C ASP A 259 -4.78 -5.82 -37.09
N GLY A 260 -3.92 -5.62 -36.09
CA GLY A 260 -3.90 -4.45 -35.22
C GLY A 260 -3.06 -4.66 -33.96
N VAL A 261 -3.24 -3.82 -32.94
CA VAL A 261 -2.61 -3.97 -31.62
C VAL A 261 -3.64 -3.88 -30.49
N ILE A 262 -3.53 -4.76 -29.50
CA ILE A 262 -4.12 -4.51 -28.18
C ILE A 262 -3.29 -3.38 -27.56
N VAL A 263 -3.96 -2.43 -26.89
CA VAL A 263 -3.31 -1.38 -26.10
C VAL A 263 -3.81 -1.50 -24.67
N GLU A 264 -2.90 -1.57 -23.73
CA GLU A 264 -3.19 -1.47 -22.29
C GLU A 264 -2.51 -0.22 -21.72
N SER A 265 -3.09 0.39 -20.69
CA SER A 265 -2.47 1.47 -19.94
C SER A 265 -2.56 1.27 -18.44
N ILE A 266 -1.60 1.81 -17.71
CA ILE A 266 -1.49 1.76 -16.25
C ILE A 266 -1.28 3.19 -15.74
N MET A 267 -1.93 3.55 -14.63
CA MET A 267 -2.02 4.94 -14.16
C MET A 267 -2.17 5.01 -12.63
N GLY A 268 -1.56 6.01 -12.01
CA GLY A 268 -1.59 6.22 -10.56
C GLY A 268 -0.36 7.01 -10.10
N LEU A 269 0.37 6.46 -9.12
CA LEU A 269 1.74 6.89 -8.79
C LEU A 269 2.73 5.73 -8.97
N PHE A 270 3.89 6.02 -9.58
CA PHE A 270 5.01 5.08 -9.70
C PHE A 270 6.38 5.80 -9.87
N SER A 271 7.48 5.07 -10.05
CA SER A 271 8.82 5.70 -10.13
C SER A 271 9.03 6.40 -11.48
N PRO A 272 9.65 7.60 -11.52
CA PRO A 272 9.98 8.29 -12.77
C PRO A 272 11.11 7.61 -13.57
N ASP A 273 11.73 6.55 -13.04
CA ASP A 273 12.65 5.66 -13.77
C ASP A 273 11.91 4.69 -14.71
N GLU A 274 10.58 4.60 -14.61
CA GLU A 274 9.76 3.64 -15.34
C GLU A 274 9.44 4.14 -16.75
N ARG A 275 9.55 3.23 -17.73
CA ARG A 275 9.61 3.62 -19.14
C ARG A 275 9.21 2.51 -20.12
N THR A 276 8.87 2.93 -21.33
CA THR A 276 8.77 2.13 -22.55
C THR A 276 9.97 1.20 -22.76
N GLN A 277 9.72 0.00 -23.29
CA GLN A 277 10.71 -1.01 -23.63
C GLN A 277 10.42 -1.63 -25.01
N ASP A 278 11.44 -2.22 -25.63
CA ASP A 278 11.30 -2.91 -26.92
C ASP A 278 10.30 -4.07 -26.84
N ASN A 279 9.75 -4.49 -27.98
CA ASN A 279 8.69 -5.50 -28.11
C ASN A 279 7.30 -5.04 -27.59
N GLY A 280 7.07 -3.73 -27.51
CA GLY A 280 5.78 -3.17 -27.09
C GLY A 280 5.58 -3.05 -25.58
N GLU A 281 6.61 -3.34 -24.78
CA GLU A 281 6.52 -3.50 -23.32
C GLU A 281 6.81 -2.21 -22.53
N HIS A 282 6.63 -2.28 -21.20
CA HIS A 282 6.99 -1.22 -20.26
C HIS A 282 7.65 -1.84 -19.02
N THR A 283 8.56 -1.11 -18.35
CA THR A 283 9.19 -1.60 -17.10
C THR A 283 8.23 -1.77 -15.92
N MET A 284 6.98 -1.32 -16.08
CA MET A 284 5.98 -1.16 -15.03
C MET A 284 5.21 -2.45 -14.78
N THR A 285 5.01 -2.77 -13.49
CA THR A 285 4.30 -3.95 -13.04
C THR A 285 3.33 -3.57 -11.92
N ASN A 286 2.21 -4.28 -11.80
CA ASN A 286 1.18 -4.00 -10.79
C ASN A 286 1.69 -4.03 -9.32
N LEU A 287 2.89 -4.55 -9.07
CA LEU A 287 3.53 -4.55 -7.74
C LEU A 287 4.28 -3.25 -7.40
N LYS A 288 4.52 -2.37 -8.39
CA LYS A 288 5.15 -1.05 -8.23
C LYS A 288 4.15 0.10 -8.27
N LEU A 289 2.92 -0.16 -8.69
CA LEU A 289 1.85 0.82 -8.81
C LEU A 289 1.26 1.13 -7.42
N ILE A 290 1.07 2.41 -7.12
CA ILE A 290 0.08 2.85 -6.14
C ILE A 290 -1.17 3.30 -6.92
N PRO A 291 -2.28 2.55 -6.88
CA PRO A 291 -3.52 2.97 -7.51
C PRO A 291 -4.09 4.20 -6.80
N ILE A 292 -4.56 5.17 -7.57
CA ILE A 292 -5.25 6.36 -7.05
C ILE A 292 -6.75 6.11 -7.09
N ALA A 293 -7.37 6.09 -5.91
CA ALA A 293 -8.81 6.00 -5.74
C ALA A 293 -9.42 7.41 -5.79
N SER A 294 -9.68 7.91 -7.00
CA SER A 294 -10.30 9.21 -7.23
C SER A 294 -10.80 9.34 -8.66
N ASP A 295 -11.36 10.51 -8.97
CA ASP A 295 -12.17 10.73 -10.15
C ASP A 295 -11.39 11.53 -11.19
N TYR A 296 -11.35 10.95 -12.39
CA TYR A 296 -10.59 11.47 -13.52
C TYR A 296 -11.12 10.90 -14.82
N THR A 297 -10.74 11.54 -15.93
CA THR A 297 -10.96 10.98 -17.27
C THR A 297 -9.63 10.62 -17.91
N MET A 298 -9.64 9.62 -18.80
CA MET A 298 -8.50 9.34 -19.66
C MET A 298 -8.87 9.15 -21.13
N GLN A 299 -7.92 9.40 -22.02
CA GLN A 299 -8.01 9.15 -23.45
C GLN A 299 -6.67 8.66 -24.00
N LEU A 300 -6.71 7.60 -24.80
CA LEU A 300 -5.60 7.23 -25.68
C LEU A 300 -5.67 8.07 -26.96
N ARG A 301 -4.53 8.57 -27.41
CA ARG A 301 -4.32 9.03 -28.79
C ARG A 301 -3.12 8.32 -29.37
N VAL A 302 -3.20 7.94 -30.65
CA VAL A 302 -2.06 7.39 -31.38
C VAL A 302 -1.62 8.40 -32.42
N LYS A 303 -0.36 8.82 -32.33
CA LYS A 303 0.26 9.81 -33.21
C LYS A 303 1.25 9.15 -34.16
N TYR A 304 1.36 9.70 -35.37
CA TYR A 304 2.38 9.38 -36.35
C TYR A 304 2.92 10.67 -36.96
N GLN A 305 4.25 10.84 -36.99
CA GLN A 305 4.93 12.06 -37.48
C GLN A 305 4.39 13.39 -36.89
N GLY A 306 3.84 13.35 -35.65
CA GLY A 306 3.24 14.51 -34.96
C GLY A 306 1.78 14.80 -35.32
N SER A 307 1.17 14.04 -36.23
CA SER A 307 -0.28 14.03 -36.48
C SER A 307 -0.97 13.01 -35.59
N THR A 308 -2.20 13.30 -35.12
CA THR A 308 -3.02 12.32 -34.36
C THR A 308 -3.87 11.52 -35.32
N GLU A 309 -3.55 10.24 -35.49
CA GLU A 309 -4.21 9.34 -36.42
C GLU A 309 -5.43 8.65 -35.81
N TYR A 310 -5.39 8.41 -34.49
CA TYR A 310 -6.51 7.84 -33.73
C TYR A 310 -6.67 8.51 -32.36
N SER A 311 -7.91 8.59 -31.89
CA SER A 311 -8.26 8.97 -30.52
C SER A 311 -9.34 8.01 -30.01
N SER A 312 -9.18 7.47 -28.80
CA SER A 312 -10.20 6.64 -28.17
C SER A 312 -11.42 7.47 -27.75
N PRO A 313 -12.58 6.83 -27.52
CA PRO A 313 -13.58 7.34 -26.58
C PRO A 313 -12.91 7.74 -25.26
N ILE A 314 -13.46 8.75 -24.60
CA ILE A 314 -13.06 9.11 -23.24
C ILE A 314 -13.52 7.99 -22.31
N ILE A 315 -12.63 7.58 -21.41
CA ILE A 315 -12.89 6.69 -20.29
C ILE A 315 -13.09 7.56 -19.05
N SER A 316 -14.16 7.33 -18.30
CA SER A 316 -14.38 7.97 -17.00
C SER A 316 -13.97 6.99 -15.90
N VAL A 317 -13.27 7.47 -14.88
CA VAL A 317 -12.94 6.70 -13.68
C VAL A 317 -13.65 7.31 -12.49
N ASP A 318 -14.37 6.47 -11.76
CA ASP A 318 -15.06 6.73 -10.49
C ASP A 318 -14.32 5.89 -9.44
N GLY A 319 -13.54 6.54 -8.56
CA GLY A 319 -12.62 5.90 -7.63
C GLY A 319 -11.57 4.99 -8.30
N LEU A 320 -11.92 3.72 -8.53
CA LEU A 320 -11.09 2.72 -9.24
C LEU A 320 -11.83 1.99 -10.38
N ASP A 321 -13.08 2.36 -10.67
CA ASP A 321 -13.92 1.78 -11.72
C ASP A 321 -13.84 2.62 -13.01
N ALA A 322 -13.09 2.11 -13.98
CA ALA A 322 -13.03 2.69 -15.32
C ALA A 322 -14.27 2.27 -16.13
N THR A 323 -14.92 3.21 -16.80
CA THR A 323 -16.11 2.97 -17.64
C THR A 323 -16.03 3.75 -18.97
N TRP A 324 -16.51 3.13 -20.05
CA TRP A 324 -16.54 3.76 -21.37
C TRP A 324 -17.64 3.19 -22.27
N THR A 325 -17.91 3.87 -23.39
CA THR A 325 -18.71 3.33 -24.50
C THR A 325 -17.81 3.00 -25.67
N SER A 326 -17.58 1.71 -25.91
CA SER A 326 -16.86 1.20 -27.07
C SER A 326 -17.71 1.28 -28.34
N THR A 327 -17.06 1.63 -29.45
CA THR A 327 -17.66 1.63 -30.80
C THR A 327 -17.98 0.23 -31.32
N VAL A 328 -17.37 -0.82 -30.75
CA VAL A 328 -17.61 -2.23 -31.13
C VAL A 328 -18.26 -3.05 -30.01
N GLY A 329 -17.99 -2.72 -28.75
CA GLY A 329 -18.44 -3.48 -27.58
C GLY A 329 -19.65 -2.90 -26.83
N GLY A 330 -20.11 -1.68 -27.15
CA GLY A 330 -21.10 -0.97 -26.34
C GLY A 330 -20.53 -0.52 -24.99
N SER A 331 -21.34 -0.49 -23.94
CA SER A 331 -20.88 -0.14 -22.58
C SER A 331 -19.85 -1.17 -22.07
N LYS A 332 -18.70 -0.68 -21.60
CA LYS A 332 -17.58 -1.48 -21.08
C LYS A 332 -17.03 -0.86 -19.79
N SER A 333 -16.35 -1.69 -19.00
CA SER A 333 -15.68 -1.27 -17.77
C SER A 333 -14.45 -2.11 -17.47
N GLY A 334 -13.61 -1.61 -16.55
CA GLY A 334 -12.42 -2.26 -16.03
C GLY A 334 -11.99 -1.63 -14.70
N LYS A 335 -10.79 -1.99 -14.21
CA LYS A 335 -10.22 -1.44 -12.98
C LYS A 335 -8.86 -0.79 -13.26
N THR A 336 -8.55 0.29 -12.56
CA THR A 336 -7.29 1.05 -12.69
C THR A 336 -6.19 0.61 -11.72
N ASN A 337 -6.41 -0.47 -10.94
CA ASN A 337 -5.43 -1.04 -10.02
C ASN A 337 -4.36 -1.94 -10.69
N GLY A 338 -3.99 -1.61 -11.93
CA GLY A 338 -3.07 -2.36 -12.77
C GLY A 338 -3.23 -1.97 -14.23
N TRP A 339 -2.78 -2.84 -15.14
CA TRP A 339 -2.98 -2.68 -16.58
C TRP A 339 -4.46 -2.79 -16.97
N LEU A 340 -5.01 -1.72 -17.53
CA LEU A 340 -6.36 -1.60 -18.09
C LEU A 340 -6.30 -1.72 -19.61
N GLY A 341 -7.01 -2.70 -20.18
CA GLY A 341 -7.20 -2.80 -21.64
C GLY A 341 -8.08 -1.66 -22.16
N LEU A 342 -7.60 -0.95 -23.18
CA LEU A 342 -8.21 0.29 -23.70
C LEU A 342 -9.24 0.04 -24.81
N PRO A 343 -10.12 1.03 -25.12
CA PRO A 343 -11.14 0.89 -26.16
C PRO A 343 -10.52 0.63 -27.53
N GLY A 344 -11.09 -0.32 -28.26
CA GLY A 344 -10.62 -0.71 -29.60
C GLY A 344 -11.56 -0.32 -30.73
N THR A 345 -11.11 -0.55 -31.95
CA THR A 345 -11.92 -0.43 -33.18
C THR A 345 -12.35 -1.79 -33.75
N ALA A 346 -11.83 -2.89 -33.20
CA ALA A 346 -12.23 -4.26 -33.50
C ALA A 346 -12.15 -5.15 -32.24
N THR A 347 -12.63 -6.39 -32.34
CA THR A 347 -12.57 -7.41 -31.29
C THR A 347 -11.93 -8.69 -31.79
N ASP A 348 -11.10 -9.34 -30.96
CA ASP A 348 -10.51 -10.64 -31.26
C ASP A 348 -11.51 -11.81 -31.08
N ALA A 349 -11.04 -13.05 -31.20
CA ALA A 349 -11.84 -14.26 -31.01
C ALA A 349 -12.25 -14.53 -29.53
N LEU A 350 -11.70 -13.79 -28.57
CA LEU A 350 -12.01 -13.83 -27.14
C LEU A 350 -12.93 -12.67 -26.71
N ASN A 351 -13.21 -11.73 -27.62
CA ASN A 351 -13.89 -10.43 -27.39
C ASN A 351 -13.01 -9.39 -26.67
N THR A 352 -11.69 -9.58 -26.65
CA THR A 352 -10.71 -8.54 -26.32
C THR A 352 -10.81 -7.44 -27.37
N GLU A 353 -10.91 -6.18 -26.94
CA GLU A 353 -10.87 -5.04 -27.87
C GLU A 353 -9.42 -4.72 -28.26
N TYR A 354 -9.23 -4.35 -29.52
CA TYR A 354 -7.93 -3.94 -30.04
C TYR A 354 -8.09 -2.83 -31.10
N LEU A 355 -7.04 -2.04 -31.29
CA LEU A 355 -6.99 -1.01 -32.31
C LEU A 355 -6.59 -1.64 -33.64
N GLN A 356 -7.54 -1.75 -34.57
CA GLN A 356 -7.31 -2.36 -35.88
C GLN A 356 -6.35 -1.52 -36.71
N ARG A 357 -5.44 -2.18 -37.44
CA ARG A 357 -4.40 -1.57 -38.30
C ARG A 357 -4.95 -0.40 -39.14
N ASP A 358 -6.04 -0.64 -39.87
CA ASP A 358 -6.68 0.33 -40.78
C ASP A 358 -7.28 1.56 -40.08
N SER A 359 -7.28 1.59 -38.74
CA SER A 359 -7.77 2.72 -37.94
C SER A 359 -6.70 3.75 -37.56
N PHE A 360 -5.40 3.48 -37.81
CA PHE A 360 -4.31 4.38 -37.40
C PHE A 360 -2.98 4.23 -38.18
N TYR A 361 -2.71 3.08 -38.79
CA TYR A 361 -1.38 2.77 -39.35
C TYR A 361 -1.21 3.36 -40.75
N GLN A 362 -0.39 4.40 -40.85
CA GLN A 362 -0.04 5.12 -42.09
C GLN A 362 1.23 4.59 -42.79
N GLY A 363 1.78 3.46 -42.33
CA GLY A 363 3.02 2.86 -42.84
C GLY A 363 4.08 2.68 -41.74
N SER A 364 5.25 2.15 -42.12
CA SER A 364 6.32 1.81 -41.17
C SER A 364 6.99 3.04 -40.54
N GLY A 365 7.25 3.00 -39.24
CA GLY A 365 8.02 4.00 -38.52
C GLY A 365 7.56 4.21 -37.08
N CYS A 366 8.08 5.24 -36.42
CA CYS A 366 7.74 5.56 -35.03
C CYS A 366 6.29 6.04 -34.84
N TYR A 367 5.54 5.36 -33.98
CA TYR A 367 4.22 5.76 -33.47
C TYR A 367 4.28 6.07 -31.98
N THR A 368 3.58 7.11 -31.56
CA THR A 368 3.46 7.51 -30.15
C THR A 368 2.06 7.25 -29.63
N PHE A 369 1.95 6.44 -28.61
CA PHE A 369 0.74 6.21 -27.82
C PHE A 369 0.75 7.23 -26.68
N GLU A 370 0.01 8.32 -26.87
CA GLU A 370 -0.21 9.38 -25.88
C GLU A 370 -1.37 8.97 -24.97
N ILE A 371 -1.09 8.77 -23.68
CA ILE A 371 -2.10 8.64 -22.63
C ILE A 371 -2.30 10.03 -22.02
N VAL A 372 -3.52 10.56 -22.16
CA VAL A 372 -3.92 11.83 -21.55
C VAL A 372 -4.86 11.51 -20.39
N VAL A 373 -4.47 11.90 -19.18
CA VAL A 373 -5.30 11.85 -17.98
C VAL A 373 -5.72 13.28 -17.64
N THR A 374 -6.97 13.50 -17.24
CA THR A 374 -7.45 14.77 -16.70
C THR A 374 -8.07 14.49 -15.33
N ASN A 375 -7.35 14.87 -14.28
CA ASN A 375 -7.79 14.75 -12.89
C ASN A 375 -8.89 15.75 -12.55
N GLU A 376 -9.88 15.36 -11.75
CA GLU A 376 -10.79 16.31 -11.10
C GLU A 376 -10.13 17.01 -9.90
N TYR A 377 -9.20 16.31 -9.23
CA TYR A 377 -8.42 16.80 -8.11
C TYR A 377 -6.94 16.98 -8.49
N TYR A 378 -6.43 18.21 -8.43
CA TYR A 378 -5.03 18.51 -8.75
C TYR A 378 -4.49 19.71 -7.95
N SER A 379 -3.21 19.68 -7.61
CA SER A 379 -2.52 20.74 -6.86
C SER A 379 -2.63 22.07 -7.60
N GLY A 380 -3.00 23.12 -6.86
CA GLY A 380 -3.26 24.45 -7.41
C GLY A 380 -4.58 24.60 -8.19
N MET A 381 -5.51 23.64 -8.22
CA MET A 381 -6.86 23.88 -8.76
C MET A 381 -7.75 24.72 -7.82
N THR A 382 -7.40 24.77 -6.54
CA THR A 382 -8.11 25.53 -5.49
C THR A 382 -7.64 26.99 -5.37
N ASP A 383 -6.53 27.36 -6.02
CA ASP A 383 -6.04 28.74 -6.13
C ASP A 383 -6.58 29.41 -7.41
N SER A 384 -7.22 30.57 -7.26
CA SER A 384 -7.79 31.33 -8.38
C SER A 384 -6.78 32.02 -9.29
N ASP A 385 -5.54 32.22 -8.82
CA ASP A 385 -4.44 32.83 -9.61
C ASP A 385 -3.58 31.76 -10.32
N SER A 386 -3.89 30.48 -10.12
CA SER A 386 -3.18 29.33 -10.71
C SER A 386 -3.57 29.06 -12.17
N SER A 387 -2.66 28.42 -12.90
CA SER A 387 -2.87 27.90 -14.26
C SER A 387 -2.90 26.35 -14.32
N ALA A 388 -3.13 25.68 -13.19
CA ALA A 388 -3.23 24.23 -13.12
C ALA A 388 -4.47 23.71 -13.87
N THR A 389 -4.30 22.65 -14.67
CA THR A 389 -5.38 22.09 -15.51
C THR A 389 -5.79 20.67 -15.14
N GLY A 390 -5.06 20.01 -14.22
CA GLY A 390 -5.25 18.59 -13.91
C GLY A 390 -4.82 17.62 -15.03
N ILE A 391 -4.36 18.14 -16.17
CA ILE A 391 -4.01 17.34 -17.35
C ILE A 391 -2.58 16.82 -17.24
N ILE A 392 -2.44 15.51 -17.13
CA ILE A 392 -1.18 14.77 -17.27
C ILE A 392 -1.13 14.12 -18.66
N VAL A 393 0.04 14.13 -19.28
CA VAL A 393 0.28 13.53 -20.60
C VAL A 393 1.52 12.65 -20.52
N SER A 394 1.38 11.39 -20.88
CA SER A 394 2.47 10.42 -20.95
C SER A 394 2.57 9.86 -22.37
N GLU A 395 3.76 9.91 -22.97
CA GLU A 395 4.00 9.46 -24.34
C GLU A 395 4.88 8.20 -24.33
N ASN A 396 4.42 7.14 -25.01
CA ASN A 396 5.15 5.88 -25.16
C ASN A 396 5.25 5.52 -26.63
N SER A 397 6.45 5.25 -27.13
CA SER A 397 6.75 5.24 -28.56
C SER A 397 7.49 3.99 -29.01
N TRP A 398 7.07 3.43 -30.16
CA TRP A 398 7.66 2.25 -30.79
C TRP A 398 7.69 2.38 -32.32
N ASP A 399 8.72 1.85 -32.97
CA ASP A 399 8.73 1.69 -34.43
C ASP A 399 7.87 0.48 -34.83
N LEU A 400 6.76 0.75 -35.54
CA LEU A 400 5.82 -0.27 -35.97
C LEU A 400 6.04 -0.59 -37.45
N ASN A 401 6.23 -1.87 -37.77
CA ASN A 401 6.45 -2.36 -39.12
C ASN A 401 5.57 -3.58 -39.43
N PHE A 402 4.26 -3.37 -39.51
CA PHE A 402 3.26 -4.43 -39.72
C PHE A 402 3.35 -5.14 -41.09
N ASP A 403 4.21 -4.65 -41.97
CA ASP A 403 4.53 -5.23 -43.29
C ASP A 403 5.86 -6.01 -43.29
N GLY A 404 6.56 -6.04 -42.16
CA GLY A 404 7.78 -6.81 -41.96
C GLY A 404 7.55 -8.29 -41.65
N ASN A 405 8.57 -9.11 -41.93
CA ASN A 405 8.62 -10.49 -41.42
C ASN A 405 8.65 -10.51 -39.88
N SER A 406 8.40 -11.67 -39.25
CA SER A 406 8.49 -11.85 -37.79
C SER A 406 9.76 -11.25 -37.18
N ASP A 407 10.89 -11.51 -37.85
CA ASP A 407 12.24 -11.14 -37.41
C ASP A 407 12.54 -9.64 -37.59
N GLN A 408 11.54 -8.87 -38.07
CA GLN A 408 11.57 -7.43 -38.33
C GLN A 408 10.43 -6.68 -37.61
N ARG A 409 9.66 -7.39 -36.77
CA ARG A 409 8.57 -6.85 -35.93
C ARG A 409 8.98 -6.86 -34.46
N THR A 410 10.13 -6.22 -34.18
CA THR A 410 10.74 -6.11 -32.85
C THR A 410 10.13 -5.02 -31.99
N MET A 411 9.35 -4.09 -32.56
CA MET A 411 8.76 -2.92 -31.88
C MET A 411 9.80 -2.23 -30.98
N GLU A 412 10.89 -1.76 -31.59
CA GLU A 412 11.99 -1.06 -30.91
C GLU A 412 11.55 0.33 -30.45
N VAL A 413 12.05 0.80 -29.30
CA VAL A 413 11.70 2.12 -28.75
C VAL A 413 12.26 3.26 -29.61
N CYS A 414 11.45 4.31 -29.82
CA CYS A 414 11.78 5.52 -30.57
C CYS A 414 11.36 6.82 -29.85
#